data_AF-A0A380AL26-F1
#
_entry.id   AF-A0A380AL26-F1
#
_cell.length_a   1.000
_cell.length_b   1.000
_cell.length_c   1.000
_cell.angle_alpha   90.00
_cell.angle_beta   90.00
_cell.angle_gamma   90.00
#
_symmetry.space_group_name_H-M   'P 1'
#
loop_
_entity.id
_entity.type
_entity.pdbx_description
1 polymer ?
#
loop_
_entity_poly.entity_id
_entity_poly.type
_entity_poly.pdbx_seq_one_letter_code
_entity_poly.pdbx_strand_id
1 'polypeptide(L)'
;MSSKRLGFFTRLLDQGSAQQRYRLATEQILHAERAGFDSAWVAQHHFHEDEGGLPSPLVFLAQVAARTRHIRLGTGGDHAADGVGHSGGGGYRGVGSAV
;
A
#
# COMPACT_ATOMS: atom_id res chain seq x y z
N MET A 1 -15.86 -0.75 23.09
CA MET A 1 -15.96 -0.24 21.70
C MET A 1 -14.74 -0.74 20.94
N SER A 2 -14.91 -1.35 19.77
CA SER A 2 -13.77 -1.78 18.95
C SER A 2 -13.05 -0.55 18.38
N SER A 3 -11.74 -0.43 18.60
CA SER A 3 -10.94 0.65 18.01
C SER A 3 -10.88 0.45 16.50
N LYS A 4 -11.14 1.51 15.72
CA LYS A 4 -10.97 1.47 14.27
C LYS A 4 -9.49 1.44 13.92
N ARG A 5 -9.13 0.67 12.90
CA ARG A 5 -7.76 0.55 12.39
C ARG A 5 -7.60 1.30 11.07
N LEU A 6 -6.47 1.96 10.88
CA LEU A 6 -6.19 2.74 9.67
C LEU A 6 -5.09 2.08 8.81
N GLY A 7 -5.37 1.93 7.52
CA GLY A 7 -4.44 1.40 6.53
C GLY A 7 -3.95 2.48 5.56
N PHE A 8 -2.66 2.42 5.22
CA PHE A 8 -2.07 3.17 4.10
C PHE A 8 -1.98 2.26 2.88
N PHE A 9 -2.36 2.75 1.70
CA PHE A 9 -2.29 2.01 0.44
C PHE A 9 -1.60 2.86 -0.63
N THR A 10 -0.69 2.26 -1.40
CA THR A 10 -0.04 2.92 -2.53
C THR A 10 0.15 1.99 -3.72
N ARG A 11 0.00 2.55 -4.92
CA ARG A 11 0.33 1.93 -6.21
C ARG A 11 1.69 2.36 -6.77
N LEU A 12 2.43 3.21 -6.04
CA LEU A 12 3.73 3.75 -6.44
C LEU A 12 3.68 4.51 -7.78
N LEU A 13 2.75 5.46 -7.88
CA LEU A 13 2.48 6.25 -9.10
C LEU A 13 3.29 7.55 -9.17
N ASP A 14 4.23 7.76 -8.26
CA ASP A 14 5.05 8.97 -8.26
C ASP A 14 5.80 9.14 -9.59
N GLN A 15 5.83 10.38 -10.09
CA GLN A 15 6.55 10.70 -11.32
C GLN A 15 8.07 10.60 -11.09
N GLY A 16 8.77 10.06 -12.07
CA GLY A 16 10.22 9.87 -12.02
C GLY A 16 10.65 8.42 -12.21
N SER A 17 11.93 8.15 -11.91
CA SER A 17 12.55 6.83 -12.08
C SER A 17 11.99 5.82 -11.08
N ALA A 18 12.12 4.52 -11.38
CA ALA A 18 11.76 3.45 -10.46
C ALA A 18 12.44 3.59 -9.08
N GLN A 19 13.70 4.05 -9.07
CA GLN A 19 14.42 4.32 -7.82
C GLN A 19 13.77 5.44 -7.02
N GLN A 20 13.33 6.52 -7.67
CA GLN A 20 12.62 7.61 -7.00
C GLN A 20 11.28 7.12 -6.43
N ARG A 21 10.51 6.34 -7.20
CA ARG A 21 9.24 5.75 -6.74
C ARG A 21 9.43 4.88 -5.50
N TYR A 22 10.39 3.95 -5.50
CA TYR A 22 10.66 3.09 -4.35
C TYR A 22 11.11 3.87 -3.11
N ARG A 23 11.95 4.90 -3.31
CA ARG A 23 12.37 5.78 -2.21
C ARG A 23 11.17 6.53 -1.62
N LEU A 24 10.34 7.15 -2.46
CA LEU A 24 9.17 7.90 -2.02
C LEU A 24 8.14 7.01 -1.32
N ALA A 25 7.85 5.83 -1.89
CA ALA A 25 6.95 4.86 -1.27
C ALA A 25 7.48 4.36 0.09
N THR A 26 8.80 4.16 0.21
CA THR A 26 9.43 3.83 1.51
C THR A 26 9.17 4.95 2.51
N GLU A 27 9.47 6.20 2.15
CA GLU A 27 9.29 7.35 3.05
C GLU A 27 7.82 7.53 3.47
N GLN A 28 6.87 7.33 2.56
CA GLN A 28 5.45 7.35 2.85
C GLN A 28 5.06 6.29 3.89
N ILE A 29 5.53 5.05 3.73
CA ILE A 29 5.22 3.96 4.68
C ILE A 29 5.85 4.22 6.06
N LEU A 30 7.11 4.70 6.09
CA LEU A 30 7.76 5.09 7.34
C LEU A 30 7.03 6.24 8.05
N HIS A 31 6.51 7.20 7.27
CA HIS A 31 5.69 8.28 7.82
C HIS A 31 4.36 7.77 8.33
N ALA A 32 3.69 6.86 7.61
CA ALA A 32 2.45 6.23 8.05
C ALA A 32 2.62 5.50 9.39
N GLU A 33 3.72 4.77 9.58
CA GLU A 33 4.03 4.14 10.87
C GLU A 33 4.17 5.19 11.99
N ARG A 34 4.94 6.26 11.76
CA ARG A 34 5.11 7.35 12.75
C ARG A 34 3.80 8.06 13.07
N ALA A 35 2.88 8.12 12.11
CA ALA A 35 1.55 8.70 12.27
C ALA A 35 0.54 7.75 12.95
N GLY A 36 0.93 6.51 13.24
CA GLY A 36 0.10 5.55 13.97
C GLY A 36 -0.80 4.69 13.08
N PHE A 37 -0.50 4.55 11.79
CA PHE A 37 -1.22 3.60 10.92
C PHE A 37 -0.91 2.15 11.31
N ASP A 38 -1.93 1.31 11.20
CA ASP A 38 -1.88 -0.10 11.58
C ASP A 38 -1.22 -1.00 10.53
N SER A 39 -1.38 -0.63 9.25
CA SER A 39 -0.89 -1.42 8.13
C SER A 39 -0.57 -0.57 6.91
N ALA A 40 0.37 -1.04 6.09
CA ALA A 40 0.67 -0.50 4.78
C ALA A 40 0.58 -1.60 3.71
N TRP A 41 -0.08 -1.28 2.60
CA TRP A 41 -0.35 -2.18 1.49
C TRP A 41 0.18 -1.61 0.18
N VAL A 42 0.81 -2.47 -0.63
CA VAL A 42 1.33 -2.10 -1.95
C VAL A 42 0.70 -2.95 -3.05
N ALA A 43 0.29 -2.29 -4.13
CA ALA A 43 -0.17 -2.98 -5.33
C ALA A 43 0.99 -3.58 -6.14
N GLN A 44 0.69 -4.63 -6.91
CA GLN A 44 1.64 -5.26 -7.81
C GLN A 44 1.26 -4.97 -9.26
N HIS A 45 2.20 -4.40 -10.00
CA HIS A 45 2.05 -4.14 -11.43
C HIS A 45 3.35 -4.54 -12.14
N HIS A 46 3.24 -5.40 -13.16
CA HIS A 46 4.39 -5.96 -13.87
C HIS A 46 4.72 -5.21 -15.15
N PHE A 47 3.70 -4.80 -15.93
CA PHE A 47 3.88 -4.37 -17.33
C PHE A 47 3.09 -3.11 -17.71
N HIS A 48 2.47 -2.42 -16.74
CA HIS A 48 1.66 -1.22 -16.97
C HIS A 48 2.21 -0.06 -16.14
N GLU A 49 3.07 0.76 -16.73
CA GLU A 49 3.76 1.85 -16.03
C GLU A 49 2.78 2.90 -15.45
N ASP A 50 1.64 3.10 -16.12
CA ASP A 50 0.56 4.00 -15.70
C ASP A 50 -0.22 3.46 -14.49
N GLU A 51 -0.17 2.15 -14.25
CA GLU A 51 -0.85 1.51 -13.12
C GLU A 51 0.07 1.33 -11.92
N GLY A 52 1.39 1.46 -12.11
CA GLY A 52 2.40 1.35 -11.08
C GLY A 52 3.63 0.57 -11.55
N GLY A 53 4.77 0.81 -10.91
CA GLY A 53 6.02 0.11 -11.21
C GLY A 53 6.50 -0.69 -10.01
N LEU A 54 5.88 -1.84 -9.71
CA LEU A 54 6.34 -2.74 -8.65
C LEU A 54 6.18 -4.22 -9.05
N PRO A 55 7.12 -4.77 -9.85
CA PRO A 55 7.03 -6.15 -10.32
C PRO A 55 7.28 -7.19 -9.20
N SER A 56 8.02 -6.81 -8.15
CA SER A 56 8.32 -7.68 -7.00
C SER A 56 8.00 -6.99 -5.67
N PRO A 57 6.74 -7.04 -5.20
CA PRO A 57 6.33 -6.40 -3.97
C PRO A 57 7.01 -7.00 -2.74
N LEU A 58 7.29 -8.32 -2.73
CA LEU A 58 7.90 -8.98 -1.56
C LEU A 58 9.32 -8.46 -1.27
N VAL A 59 10.13 -8.22 -2.31
CA VAL A 59 11.49 -7.68 -2.14
C VAL A 59 11.46 -6.24 -1.64
N PHE A 60 10.55 -5.42 -2.19
CA PHE A 60 10.32 -4.06 -1.71
C PHE A 60 9.86 -4.05 -0.24
N LEU A 61 8.86 -4.85 0.10
CA LEU A 61 8.34 -4.94 1.46
C LEU A 61 9.38 -5.49 2.45
N ALA A 62 10.28 -6.39 2.05
CA ALA A 62 11.38 -6.83 2.90
C ALA A 62 12.34 -5.68 3.24
N GLN A 63 12.64 -4.82 2.27
CA GLN A 63 13.46 -3.62 2.48
C GLN A 63 12.76 -2.61 3.42
N VAL A 64 11.45 -2.45 3.29
CA VAL A 64 10.64 -1.61 4.20
C VAL A 64 10.58 -2.21 5.60
N ALA A 65 10.38 -3.53 5.72
CA ALA A 65 10.33 -4.24 7.00
C ALA A 65 11.59 -4.06 7.85
N ALA A 66 12.76 -3.97 7.21
CA ALA A 66 14.02 -3.70 7.90
C ALA A 66 14.08 -2.31 8.57
N ARG A 67 13.18 -1.38 8.22
CA ARG A 67 13.15 0.01 8.68
C ARG A 67 11.92 0.34 9.52
N THR A 68 10.96 -0.58 9.63
CA THR A 68 9.76 -0.44 10.46
C THR A 68 9.82 -1.36 11.69
N ARG A 69 8.88 -1.17 12.62
CA ARG A 69 8.83 -1.93 13.89
C ARG A 69 7.45 -2.49 14.20
N HIS A 70 6.39 -1.79 13.82
CA HIS A 70 5.03 -2.02 14.30
C HIS A 70 3.99 -2.08 13.17
N ILE A 71 4.18 -1.32 12.09
CA ILE A 71 3.23 -1.32 10.96
C ILE A 71 3.23 -2.68 10.26
N ARG A 72 2.04 -3.23 10.00
CA ARG A 72 1.90 -4.52 9.28
C ARG A 72 2.02 -4.28 7.78
N LEU A 73 2.88 -5.03 7.11
CA LEU A 73 3.12 -4.88 5.68
C LEU A 73 2.36 -5.96 4.90
N GLY A 74 1.74 -5.57 3.79
CA GLY A 74 0.99 -6.46 2.92
C GLY A 74 1.08 -6.07 1.44
N THR A 75 0.70 -7.00 0.57
CA THR A 75 0.56 -6.76 -0.86
C THR A 75 -0.71 -7.43 -1.38
N GLY A 76 -1.32 -6.83 -2.40
CA GLY A 76 -2.46 -7.35 -3.13
C GLY A 76 -2.96 -6.35 -4.16
N GLY A 77 -3.95 -6.71 -4.98
CA GLY A 77 -4.51 -5.79 -5.99
C GLY A 77 -5.27 -4.61 -5.37
N ASP A 78 -5.92 -3.78 -6.19
CA ASP A 78 -6.69 -2.61 -5.72
C ASP A 78 -7.73 -2.96 -4.63
N HIS A 79 -8.20 -4.21 -4.60
CA HIS A 79 -9.11 -4.76 -3.59
C HIS A 79 -8.46 -5.12 -2.24
N ALA A 80 -7.14 -5.10 -2.10
CA ALA A 80 -6.45 -5.52 -0.88
C ALA A 80 -6.47 -4.47 0.24
N ALA A 81 -6.74 -3.20 -0.11
CA ALA A 81 -7.02 -2.14 0.87
C ALA A 81 -8.42 -2.28 1.50
N ASP A 82 -9.30 -3.13 0.96
CA ASP A 82 -10.70 -3.30 1.39
C ASP A 82 -10.87 -4.13 2.68
N GLY A 83 -9.77 -4.49 3.35
CA GLY A 83 -9.79 -4.91 4.75
C GLY A 83 -9.46 -6.38 4.98
N VAL A 84 -8.67 -6.57 6.04
CA VAL A 84 -8.81 -7.61 7.06
C VAL A 84 -9.81 -8.73 6.69
N GLY A 85 -9.28 -9.87 6.25
CA GLY A 85 -9.96 -11.17 6.32
C GLY A 85 -11.15 -11.36 5.37
N HIS A 86 -11.08 -12.40 4.55
CA HIS A 86 -12.23 -12.88 3.80
C HIS A 86 -13.35 -13.31 4.76
N SER A 87 -14.38 -12.48 4.90
CA SER A 87 -15.70 -12.91 5.35
C SER A 87 -16.79 -12.04 4.73
N GLY A 88 -17.37 -12.55 3.65
CA GLY A 88 -18.79 -12.42 3.31
C GLY A 88 -19.35 -11.04 2.95
N GLY A 89 -19.67 -10.88 1.66
CA GLY A 89 -20.90 -10.24 1.20
C GLY A 89 -21.16 -8.78 1.60
N GLY A 90 -20.79 -7.84 0.74
CA GLY A 90 -21.23 -6.45 0.83
C GLY A 90 -20.45 -5.55 -0.10
N GLY A 91 -20.89 -5.42 -1.35
CA GLY A 91 -20.25 -4.54 -2.32
C GLY A 91 -20.40 -3.07 -1.94
N TYR A 92 -19.29 -2.33 -1.95
CA TYR A 92 -19.29 -0.87 -1.86
C TYR A 92 -18.90 -0.25 -3.20
N ARG A 93 -19.68 0.75 -3.62
CA ARG A 93 -19.38 1.66 -4.74
C ARG A 93 -18.27 2.61 -4.29
N GLY A 94 -17.10 2.55 -4.92
CA GLY A 94 -16.10 3.59 -4.83
C GLY A 94 -16.64 4.88 -5.45
N VAL A 95 -16.66 5.96 -4.68
CA VAL A 95 -16.87 7.31 -5.23
C VAL A 95 -15.57 7.65 -5.96
N GLY A 96 -15.62 7.63 -7.30
CA GLY A 96 -14.51 8.05 -8.13
C GLY A 96 -14.12 9.48 -7.79
N SER A 97 -12.86 9.69 -7.40
CA SER A 97 -12.27 11.00 -7.53
C SER A 97 -12.06 11.25 -9.01
N ALA A 98 -12.89 12.12 -9.57
CA ALA A 98 -12.60 12.80 -10.81
C ALA A 98 -11.25 13.52 -10.67
N VAL A 99 -10.31 13.18 -11.56
CA VAL A 99 -9.57 14.09 -12.46
C VAL A 99 -8.98 13.25 -13.58
#